data_AF-A0A9E0HH43-F1
#
_entry.id   AF-A0A9E0HH43-F1
#
_cell.length_a   1.000
_cell.length_b   1.000
_cell.length_c   1.000
_cell.angle_alpha   90.00
_cell.angle_beta   90.00
_cell.angle_gamma   90.00
#
_symmetry.space_group_name_H-M   'P 1'
#
loop_
_entity.id
_entity.type
_entity.pdbx_description
1 polymer ?
#
loop_
_entity_poly.entity_id
_entity_poly.type
_entity_poly.pdbx_seq_one_letter_code
_entity_poly.pdbx_strand_id
1 'polypeptide(L)' 'MLRTLSFVLAVVLATGCGRFAVRPNEKEHLADPIMTFDQDPQESAADDHVLTNREGAAGGTGTGGGGCGCN' A
#
# COMPACT_ATOMS: atom_id res chain seq x y z
N MET A 1 -15.69 -15.60 -37.70
CA MET A 1 -15.32 -16.30 -36.44
C MET A 1 -14.31 -15.52 -35.61
N LEU A 2 -13.16 -15.10 -36.16
CA LEU A 2 -12.15 -14.35 -35.38
C LEU A 2 -12.64 -12.95 -34.91
N ARG A 3 -13.43 -12.27 -35.75
CA ARG A 3 -14.00 -10.93 -35.45
C ARG A 3 -15.06 -10.96 -34.34
N THR A 4 -15.87 -12.02 -34.30
CA THR A 4 -16.86 -12.25 -33.24
C THR A 4 -16.20 -12.66 -31.93
N LEU A 5 -15.11 -13.44 -31.98
CA LEU A 5 -14.35 -13.83 -30.78
C LEU A 5 -13.68 -12.61 -30.11
N SER A 6 -13.10 -11.73 -30.92
CA SER A 6 -12.47 -10.48 -30.42
C SER A 6 -13.47 -9.55 -29.74
N PHE A 7 -14.68 -9.44 -30.28
CA PHE A 7 -15.74 -8.63 -29.68
C PHE A 7 -16.23 -9.20 -28.34
N VAL A 8 -16.39 -10.52 -28.24
CA VAL A 8 -16.75 -11.18 -26.97
C VAL A 8 -15.67 -10.99 -25.91
N LEU A 9 -14.40 -11.10 -26.27
CA LEU A 9 -13.28 -10.88 -25.35
C LEU A 9 -13.24 -9.46 -24.79
N ALA A 10 -13.47 -8.45 -25.65
CA ALA A 10 -13.51 -7.06 -25.24
C ALA A 10 -14.64 -6.77 -24.23
N VAL A 11 -15.82 -7.37 -24.44
CA VAL A 11 -16.96 -7.22 -23.51
C VAL A 11 -16.67 -7.85 -22.16
N VAL A 12 -16.06 -9.04 -22.12
CA VAL A 12 -15.72 -9.72 -20.85
C VAL A 12 -14.73 -8.88 -20.04
N LEU A 13 -13.69 -8.34 -20.68
CA LEU A 13 -12.67 -7.51 -20.01
C LEU A 13 -13.24 -6.20 -19.45
N ALA A 14 -14.34 -5.68 -20.00
CA ALA A 14 -14.97 -4.45 -19.55
C ALA A 14 -15.85 -4.61 -18.28
N THR A 15 -16.15 -5.84 -17.84
CA THR A 15 -17.10 -6.08 -16.73
C THR A 15 -16.50 -6.04 -15.31
N GLY A 16 -15.18 -5.84 -15.18
CA GLY A 16 -14.48 -5.89 -13.88
C GLY A 16 -14.46 -4.59 -13.06
N CYS A 17 -14.70 -3.44 -13.68
CA CYS A 17 -14.51 -2.15 -13.01
C CYS A 17 -15.78 -1.70 -12.25
N GLY A 18 -15.89 -2.05 -10.98
CA GLY A 18 -16.73 -1.31 -10.03
C GLY A 18 -17.98 -2.00 -9.48
N ARG A 19 -18.27 -3.26 -9.85
CA ARG A 19 -19.44 -3.98 -9.31
C ARG A 19 -19.34 -4.27 -7.79
N PHE A 20 -18.13 -4.32 -7.24
CA PHE A 20 -17.85 -4.60 -5.83
C PHE A 20 -17.32 -3.38 -5.07
N ALA A 21 -17.57 -2.16 -5.56
CA ALA A 21 -17.19 -0.97 -4.84
C ALA A 21 -17.99 -0.87 -3.53
N VAL A 22 -17.30 -0.99 -2.40
CA VAL A 22 -17.85 -0.79 -1.05
C VAL A 22 -18.38 0.64 -0.96
N ARG A 23 -19.62 0.81 -0.53
CA ARG A 23 -20.27 2.12 -0.41
C ARG A 23 -19.51 2.99 0.62
N PRO A 24 -19.49 4.32 0.48
CA PRO A 24 -18.75 5.18 1.41
C PRO A 24 -19.13 4.98 2.89
N ASN A 25 -20.42 4.74 3.16
CA ASN A 25 -20.95 4.46 4.50
C ASN A 25 -20.59 3.07 5.04
N GLU A 26 -20.23 2.11 4.17
CA GLU A 26 -19.77 0.78 4.59
C GLU A 26 -18.28 0.80 5.01
N LYS A 27 -17.58 1.93 4.81
CA LYS A 27 -16.18 2.13 5.22
C LYS A 27 -16.04 2.85 6.57
N GLU A 28 -17.13 3.07 7.30
CA GLU A 28 -17.11 3.82 8.56
C GLU A 28 -16.07 3.27 9.55
N HIS A 29 -15.97 1.95 9.67
CA HIS A 29 -15.00 1.30 10.57
C HIS A 29 -13.53 1.42 10.12
N LEU A 30 -13.25 1.77 8.86
CA LEU A 30 -11.88 1.98 8.37
C LEU A 30 -11.33 3.36 8.77
N ALA A 31 -12.19 4.28 9.20
CA ALA A 31 -11.79 5.60 9.70
C ALA A 31 -11.62 5.64 11.23
N ASP A 32 -11.69 4.48 11.90
CA ASP A 32 -11.45 4.39 13.34
C ASP A 32 -10.01 4.85 13.64
N PRO A 33 -9.78 5.77 14.60
CA PRO A 33 -8.45 6.21 14.99
C PRO A 33 -7.47 5.07 15.31
N ILE A 34 -7.95 3.91 15.78
CA ILE A 34 -7.11 2.73 16.03
C ILE A 34 -6.43 2.17 14.78
N MET A 35 -6.98 2.46 13.60
CA MET A 35 -6.44 2.04 12.30
C MET A 35 -5.46 3.09 11.72
N THR A 36 -5.13 4.14 12.47
CA THR A 36 -4.17 5.18 12.07
C THR A 36 -2.75 4.66 12.26
N PHE A 37 -2.00 4.60 11.17
CA PHE A 37 -0.56 4.33 11.24
C PHE A 37 0.17 5.54 11.85
N ASP A 38 1.25 5.28 12.59
CA ASP A 38 2.16 6.31 13.10
C ASP A 38 1.43 7.42 13.89
N GLN A 39 0.50 7.02 14.76
CA GLN A 39 -0.32 7.95 15.54
C GLN A 39 0.52 8.88 16.42
N ASP A 40 1.67 8.41 16.92
CA ASP A 40 2.64 9.21 17.65
C ASP A 40 3.93 9.36 16.82
N PRO A 41 4.23 10.58 16.32
CA PRO A 41 5.41 10.83 15.50
C PRO A 41 6.74 10.69 16.27
N GLN A 42 6.74 10.76 17.60
CA GLN A 42 7.95 10.58 18.40
C GLN A 42 8.30 9.10 18.51
N GLU A 43 7.32 8.25 18.74
CA GLU A 43 7.51 6.79 18.75
C GLU A 43 7.93 6.29 17.37
N SER A 44 7.23 6.69 16.30
CA SER A 44 7.58 6.24 14.95
C SER A 44 8.99 6.69 14.53
N ALA A 45 9.41 7.91 14.91
CA ALA A 45 10.78 8.36 14.67
C ALA A 45 11.83 7.56 15.45
N ALA A 46 11.50 7.12 16.67
CA ALA A 46 12.40 6.27 17.47
C ALA A 46 12.54 4.87 16.86
N ASP A 47 11.43 4.27 16.44
CA ASP A 47 11.41 2.98 15.75
C ASP A 47 12.17 3.03 14.42
N ASP A 48 11.94 4.07 13.62
CA ASP A 48 12.66 4.30 12.36
C ASP A 48 14.16 4.46 12.57
N HIS A 49 14.59 5.13 13.65
CA HIS A 49 16.01 5.24 13.99
C HIS A 49 16.62 3.87 14.28
N VAL A 50 15.94 3.04 15.08
CA VAL A 50 16.38 1.68 15.42
C VAL A 50 16.45 0.80 14.16
N LEU A 51 15.41 0.84 13.33
CA LEU A 51 15.31 0.05 12.10
C LEU A 51 16.37 0.48 11.08
N THR A 52 16.59 1.77 10.91
CA THR A 52 17.63 2.31 10.01
C THR A 52 19.02 1.86 10.46
N ASN A 53 19.30 1.86 11.76
CA ASN A 53 20.60 1.40 12.28
C ASN A 53 20.78 -0.12 12.11
N ARG A 54 19.71 -0.90 12.28
CA ARG A 54 19.75 -2.37 12.17
C ARG A 54 19.80 -2.86 10.73
N GLU A 55 19.04 -2.22 9.84
CA GLU A 55 18.71 -2.72 8.51
C GLU A 55 19.13 -1.75 7.40
N GLY A 56 19.88 -0.70 7.73
CA GLY A 56 20.37 0.30 6.78
C GLY A 56 21.35 -0.24 5.74
N ALA A 57 21.77 -1.50 5.80
CA ALA A 57 22.47 -2.19 4.70
C ALA A 57 21.53 -2.89 3.71
N ALA A 58 20.29 -3.16 4.11
CA ALA A 58 19.28 -3.85 3.34
C ALA A 58 18.30 -2.90 2.61
N GLY A 59 18.40 -1.59 2.84
CA GLY A 59 17.51 -0.59 2.22
C GLY A 59 16.76 0.30 3.22
N GLY A 60 16.65 -0.11 4.49
CA GLY A 60 15.96 0.65 5.56
C GLY A 60 14.54 1.12 5.21
N THR A 61 13.94 1.94 6.08
CA THR A 61 12.66 2.63 5.81
C THR A 61 12.90 3.95 5.06
N GLY A 62 13.51 3.92 3.88
CA GLY A 62 13.66 5.14 3.07
C GLY A 62 14.68 5.05 1.94
N THR A 63 14.70 6.06 1.07
CA THR A 63 15.56 6.10 -0.12
C THR A 63 17.06 6.26 0.19
N GLY A 64 17.43 6.49 1.46
CA GLY A 64 18.81 6.65 1.92
C GLY A 64 19.40 5.45 2.67
N GLY A 65 18.61 4.39 2.92
CA GLY A 65 18.97 3.30 3.84
C GLY A 65 19.71 2.12 3.21
N GLY A 66 20.58 2.34 2.22
CA GLY A 66 21.34 1.27 1.55
C GLY A 66 22.86 1.45 1.66
N GLY A 67 23.42 1.39 2.88
CA GLY A 67 24.87 1.53 3.17
C GLY A 67 25.28 0.73 4.42
N CYS A 68 26.52 0.82 4.91
CA CYS A 68 27.00 -0.06 6.03
C CYS A 68 26.33 0.12 7.40
N GLY A 69 25.17 0.80 7.51
CA GLY A 69 24.54 1.14 8.79
C GLY A 69 25.32 2.20 9.58
N CYS A 70 26.25 2.89 8.92
CA CYS A 70 27.15 3.87 9.51
C CYS A 70 26.53 5.28 9.33
N ASN A 71 25.54 5.64 10.15
CA ASN A 71 25.02 7.01 10.27
C ASN A 71 25.89 7.82 11.23
#